data_AF-A0A419J8H0-F1
#
_entry.id   AF-A0A419J8H0-F1
#
_cell.length_a   1.000
_cell.length_b   1.000
_cell.length_c   1.000
_cell.angle_alpha   90.00
_cell.angle_beta   90.00
_cell.angle_gamma   90.00
#
_symmetry.space_group_name_H-M   'P 1'
#
loop_
_entity.id
_entity.type
_entity.pdbx_description
1 polymer ?
#
loop_
_entity_poly.entity_id
_entity_poly.type
_entity_poly.pdbx_seq_one_letter_code
_entity_poly.pdbx_strand_id
1 'polypeptide(L)'
;MVKSDNIISPKKEEIIKSILEVLKEPYQYARDMHIHNEIATFKRDWVGMYNLRDAFDHLRKLLIHLFEDDDNSKANRELAEMEAHLYRAILEGAQNVTEVYLDRIDKKLKPRILYRLSFVDAPSETEITTAISSAKEKIEHGRNYKPKNWKEAAKSFKEAEDILKSLEQRLPSSNEIRYRLVILGCTIIALLIGTGIGHFF
;
A
#
# COMPACT_ATOMS: atom_id res chain seq x y z
N MET A 1 46.92 -9.52 33.48
CA MET A 1 46.19 -8.24 33.34
C MET A 1 46.04 -7.97 31.85
N VAL A 2 44.99 -8.50 31.22
CA VAL A 2 44.76 -8.31 29.78
C VAL A 2 44.00 -7.01 29.63
N LYS A 3 44.70 -5.91 29.31
CA LYS A 3 44.05 -4.75 28.71
C LYS A 3 43.71 -5.13 27.27
N SER A 4 42.55 -5.76 27.10
CA SER A 4 41.88 -5.85 25.81
C SER A 4 41.16 -4.51 25.63
N ASP A 5 41.92 -3.47 25.32
CA ASP A 5 41.33 -2.32 24.64
C ASP A 5 41.05 -2.83 23.22
N ASN A 6 39.88 -3.45 23.04
CA ASN A 6 39.31 -3.69 21.71
C ASN A 6 38.98 -2.31 21.14
N ILE A 7 40.01 -1.62 20.66
CA ILE A 7 39.86 -0.37 19.93
C ILE A 7 39.23 -0.76 18.60
N ILE A 8 37.90 -0.71 18.56
CA ILE A 8 37.14 -0.79 17.32
C ILE A 8 37.70 0.33 16.43
N SER A 9 38.14 -0.02 15.23
CA SER A 9 38.70 1.01 14.34
C SER A 9 37.63 2.05 14.01
N PRO A 10 37.98 3.33 13.82
CA PRO A 10 37.00 4.38 13.52
C PRO A 10 36.08 4.04 12.33
N LYS A 11 36.61 3.29 11.36
CA LYS A 11 35.87 2.81 10.19
C LYS A 11 34.82 1.75 10.55
N LYS A 12 35.10 0.86 11.50
CA LYS A 12 34.11 -0.10 12.00
C LYS A 12 33.02 0.60 12.82
N GLU A 13 33.38 1.59 13.63
CA GLU A 13 32.39 2.38 14.38
C GLU A 13 31.41 3.10 13.45
N GLU A 14 31.90 3.66 12.34
CA GLU A 14 31.06 4.29 11.32
C GLU A 14 30.07 3.29 10.70
N ILE A 15 30.54 2.11 10.31
CA ILE A 15 29.67 1.05 9.75
C ILE A 15 28.63 0.62 10.77
N ILE A 16 29.00 0.40 12.04
CA ILE A 16 28.06 0.05 13.11
C ILE A 16 26.98 1.13 13.27
N LYS A 17 27.38 2.41 13.24
CA LYS A 17 26.44 3.52 13.31
C LYS A 17 25.45 3.49 12.14
N SER A 18 25.93 3.26 10.93
CA SER A 18 25.06 3.15 9.74
C SER A 18 24.10 1.96 9.84
N ILE A 19 24.54 0.79 10.32
CA ILE A 19 23.64 -0.36 10.59
C ILE A 19 22.52 0.06 11.54
N LEU A 20 22.86 0.75 12.64
CA LEU A 20 21.88 1.21 13.62
C LEU A 20 20.91 2.25 13.05
N GLU A 21 21.34 3.08 12.10
CA GLU A 21 20.46 4.01 11.39
C GLU A 21 19.47 3.27 10.48
N VAL A 22 19.94 2.26 9.74
CA VAL A 22 19.11 1.43 8.85
C VAL A 22 18.10 0.59 9.64
N LEU A 23 18.50 0.05 10.80
CA LEU A 23 17.63 -0.70 11.71
C LEU A 23 16.62 0.15 12.48
N LYS A 24 16.72 1.48 12.41
CA LYS A 24 15.71 2.40 12.96
C LYS A 24 14.60 2.63 11.94
N GLU A 25 14.63 3.78 11.28
CA GLU A 25 13.50 4.27 10.48
C GLU A 25 13.23 3.38 9.25
N PRO A 26 14.22 2.98 8.42
CA PRO A 26 13.96 2.13 7.26
C PRO A 26 13.36 0.76 7.64
N TYR A 27 13.94 0.07 8.61
CA TYR A 27 13.40 -1.22 9.07
C TYR A 27 11.99 -1.09 9.66
N GLN A 28 11.75 -0.10 10.52
CA GLN A 28 10.43 0.13 11.10
C GLN A 28 9.39 0.38 10.00
N TYR A 29 9.72 1.22 9.03
CA TYR A 29 8.81 1.51 7.91
C TYR A 29 8.56 0.27 7.04
N ALA A 30 9.60 -0.53 6.74
CA ALA A 30 9.46 -1.76 5.97
C ALA A 30 8.55 -2.78 6.67
N ARG A 31 8.73 -2.98 7.99
CA ARG A 31 7.88 -3.84 8.81
C ARG A 31 6.43 -3.34 8.83
N ASP A 32 6.23 -2.05 9.08
CA ASP A 32 4.89 -1.48 9.18
C ASP A 32 4.17 -1.51 7.84
N MET A 33 4.90 -1.29 6.74
CA MET A 33 4.37 -1.42 5.39
C MET A 33 4.01 -2.86 5.04
N HIS A 34 4.82 -3.85 5.44
CA HIS A 34 4.50 -5.26 5.29
C HIS A 34 3.15 -5.59 5.95
N ILE A 35 2.99 -5.21 7.22
CA ILE A 35 1.73 -5.41 7.97
C ILE A 35 0.57 -4.67 7.30
N HIS A 36 0.79 -3.42 6.92
CA HIS A 36 -0.22 -2.60 6.26
C HIS A 36 -0.67 -3.20 4.93
N ASN A 37 0.26 -3.74 4.13
CA ASN A 37 -0.05 -4.39 2.87
C ASN A 37 -0.94 -5.63 3.08
N GLU A 38 -0.66 -6.45 4.10
CA GLU A 38 -1.51 -7.61 4.41
C GLU A 38 -2.92 -7.20 4.82
N ILE A 39 -3.03 -6.20 5.69
CA ILE A 39 -4.32 -5.66 6.14
C ILE A 39 -5.10 -5.05 4.98
N ALA A 40 -4.44 -4.20 4.20
CA ALA A 40 -5.06 -3.47 3.11
C ALA A 40 -5.52 -4.41 2.01
N THR A 41 -4.79 -5.50 1.72
CA THR A 41 -5.09 -6.41 0.61
C THR A 41 -5.85 -7.68 1.01
N PHE A 42 -5.91 -8.01 2.31
CA PHE A 42 -6.38 -9.28 2.85
C PHE A 42 -5.64 -10.50 2.28
N LYS A 43 -4.37 -10.32 1.90
CA LYS A 43 -3.51 -11.36 1.35
C LYS A 43 -2.17 -11.33 2.06
N ARG A 44 -1.49 -12.48 2.10
CA ARG A 44 -0.14 -12.58 2.64
C ARG A 44 0.86 -11.83 1.76
N ASP A 45 1.68 -10.99 2.37
CA ASP A 45 2.68 -10.17 1.68
C ASP A 45 4.00 -10.91 1.59
N TRP A 46 4.07 -11.86 0.66
CA TRP A 46 5.27 -12.63 0.39
C TRP A 46 6.44 -11.76 -0.06
N VAL A 47 6.16 -10.69 -0.81
CA VAL A 47 7.20 -9.81 -1.38
C VAL A 47 7.89 -9.02 -0.28
N GLY A 48 7.13 -8.36 0.61
CA GLY A 48 7.69 -7.69 1.78
C GLY A 48 8.43 -8.66 2.69
N MET A 49 7.87 -9.85 2.93
CA MET A 49 8.49 -10.87 3.77
C MET A 49 9.82 -11.37 3.21
N TYR A 50 9.92 -11.65 1.90
CA TYR A 50 11.18 -12.07 1.27
C TYR A 50 12.24 -10.98 1.34
N ASN A 51 11.88 -9.73 1.04
CA ASN A 51 12.80 -8.61 1.14
C ASN A 51 13.29 -8.38 2.59
N LEU A 52 12.41 -8.48 3.58
CA LEU A 52 12.81 -8.41 5.00
C LEU A 52 13.76 -9.54 5.39
N ARG A 53 13.47 -10.77 4.97
CA ARG A 53 14.35 -11.93 5.20
C ARG A 53 15.73 -11.71 4.59
N ASP A 54 15.77 -11.27 3.34
CA ASP A 54 17.03 -11.09 2.60
C ASP A 54 17.85 -9.94 3.21
N ALA A 55 17.20 -8.85 3.66
CA ALA A 55 17.86 -7.79 4.42
C ALA A 55 18.54 -8.33 5.70
N PHE A 56 17.90 -9.26 6.42
CA PHE A 56 18.51 -9.88 7.60
C PHE A 56 19.64 -10.87 7.26
N ASP A 57 19.59 -11.57 6.12
CA ASP A 57 20.72 -12.38 5.67
C ASP A 57 21.93 -11.51 5.31
N HIS A 58 21.71 -10.35 4.68
CA HIS A 58 22.74 -9.36 4.44
C HIS A 58 23.30 -8.77 5.74
N LEU A 59 22.47 -8.47 6.74
CA LEU A 59 22.94 -8.06 8.07
C LEU A 59 23.84 -9.14 8.70
N ARG A 60 23.46 -10.41 8.62
CA ARG A 60 24.27 -11.52 9.13
C ARG A 60 25.65 -11.57 8.45
N LYS A 61 25.69 -11.50 7.11
CA LYS A 61 26.94 -11.48 6.33
C LYS A 61 27.80 -10.26 6.66
N LEU A 62 27.17 -9.09 6.78
CA LEU A 62 27.82 -7.85 7.19
C LEU A 62 28.56 -8.05 8.51
N LEU A 63 27.89 -8.58 9.54
CA LEU A 63 28.49 -8.79 10.86
C LEU A 63 29.69 -9.76 10.79
N ILE A 64 29.60 -10.84 10.01
CA ILE A 64 30.73 -11.76 9.77
C ILE A 64 31.90 -11.00 9.13
N HIS A 65 31.65 -10.23 8.06
CA HIS A 65 32.71 -9.46 7.40
C HIS A 65 33.34 -8.41 8.31
N LEU A 66 32.57 -7.81 9.21
CA LEU A 66 33.03 -6.76 10.11
C LEU A 66 33.85 -7.28 11.29
N PHE A 67 33.45 -8.43 11.86
CA PHE A 67 34.04 -8.94 13.11
C PHE A 67 34.99 -10.12 12.91
N GLU A 68 34.76 -10.97 11.91
CA GLU A 68 35.58 -12.16 11.64
C GLU A 68 36.61 -11.90 10.54
N ASP A 69 36.16 -11.41 9.37
CA ASP A 69 37.05 -11.23 8.21
C ASP A 69 37.85 -9.92 8.25
N ASP A 70 37.45 -8.96 9.09
CA ASP A 70 37.98 -7.58 9.13
C ASP A 70 37.91 -6.85 7.76
N ASP A 71 36.94 -7.23 6.92
CA ASP A 71 36.75 -6.70 5.55
C ASP A 71 35.63 -5.65 5.51
N ASN A 72 36.02 -4.40 5.81
CA ASN A 72 35.13 -3.25 5.78
C ASN A 72 34.51 -2.99 4.38
N SER A 73 35.16 -3.44 3.29
CA SER A 73 34.65 -3.24 1.92
C SER A 73 33.51 -4.19 1.62
N LYS A 74 33.62 -5.46 2.03
CA LYS A 74 32.50 -6.41 1.98
C LYS A 74 31.37 -5.99 2.91
N ALA A 75 31.67 -5.57 4.14
CA ALA A 75 30.65 -5.10 5.08
C ALA A 75 29.81 -3.94 4.50
N ASN A 76 30.45 -2.94 3.88
CA ASN A 76 29.74 -1.84 3.23
C ASN A 76 28.86 -2.27 2.05
N ARG A 77 29.28 -3.28 1.28
CA ARG A 77 28.45 -3.84 0.20
C ARG A 77 27.21 -4.54 0.75
N GLU A 78 27.37 -5.36 1.78
CA GLU A 78 26.25 -6.02 2.44
C GLU A 78 25.29 -5.00 3.10
N LEU A 79 25.81 -3.89 3.63
CA LEU A 79 24.99 -2.80 4.15
C LEU A 79 24.12 -2.17 3.05
N ALA A 80 24.70 -1.89 1.88
CA ALA A 80 23.96 -1.32 0.75
C ALA A 80 22.88 -2.28 0.22
N GLU A 81 23.16 -3.58 0.19
CA GLU A 81 22.15 -4.59 -0.19
C GLU A 81 21.04 -4.73 0.86
N MET A 82 21.38 -4.69 2.15
CA MET A 82 20.41 -4.65 3.24
C MET A 82 19.46 -3.45 3.09
N GLU A 83 20.00 -2.25 2.85
CA GLU A 83 19.20 -1.05 2.59
C GLU A 83 18.31 -1.21 1.36
N ALA A 84 18.85 -1.72 0.26
CA ALA A 84 18.10 -1.91 -0.99
C ALA A 84 16.90 -2.84 -0.78
N HIS A 85 17.07 -3.94 -0.03
CA HIS A 85 15.97 -4.83 0.30
C HIS A 85 14.92 -4.19 1.20
N LEU A 86 15.32 -3.41 2.21
CA LEU A 86 14.37 -2.65 3.03
C LEU A 86 13.57 -1.65 2.20
N TYR A 87 14.24 -0.92 1.29
CA TYR A 87 13.55 0.02 0.41
C TYR A 87 12.61 -0.67 -0.57
N ARG A 88 12.98 -1.84 -1.11
CA ARG A 88 12.05 -2.65 -1.93
C ARG A 88 10.82 -3.07 -1.13
N ALA A 89 10.99 -3.58 0.10
CA ALA A 89 9.87 -3.95 0.96
C ALA A 89 8.90 -2.78 1.20
N ILE A 90 9.42 -1.58 1.44
CA ILE A 90 8.60 -0.36 1.60
C ILE A 90 7.86 -0.02 0.30
N LEU A 91 8.60 0.07 -0.80
CA LEU A 91 8.11 0.70 -2.03
C LEU A 91 7.24 -0.23 -2.87
N GLU A 92 7.50 -1.53 -2.84
CA GLU A 92 6.67 -2.54 -3.51
C GLU A 92 5.37 -2.76 -2.72
N GLY A 93 5.45 -2.80 -1.39
CA GLY A 93 4.26 -2.86 -0.53
C GLY A 93 3.35 -1.66 -0.74
N ALA A 94 3.89 -0.43 -0.67
CA ALA A 94 3.11 0.79 -0.86
C ALA A 94 2.45 0.87 -2.25
N GLN A 95 3.19 0.49 -3.30
CA GLN A 95 2.65 0.44 -4.65
C GLN A 95 1.51 -0.60 -4.75
N ASN A 96 1.71 -1.82 -4.26
CA ASN A 96 0.71 -2.87 -4.30
C ASN A 96 -0.60 -2.46 -3.60
N VAL A 97 -0.50 -1.81 -2.44
CA VAL A 97 -1.68 -1.26 -1.73
C VAL A 97 -2.47 -0.32 -2.62
N THR A 98 -1.80 0.65 -3.25
CA THR A 98 -2.47 1.63 -4.13
C THR A 98 -3.11 0.99 -5.36
N GLU A 99 -2.47 0.00 -5.96
CA GLU A 99 -3.00 -0.74 -7.11
C GLU A 99 -4.23 -1.58 -6.74
N VAL A 100 -4.24 -2.18 -5.54
CA VAL A 100 -5.41 -2.91 -5.03
C VAL A 100 -6.58 -1.98 -4.75
N TYR A 101 -6.35 -0.78 -4.20
CA TYR A 101 -7.43 0.20 -4.02
C TYR A 101 -8.02 0.68 -5.36
N LEU A 102 -7.19 0.90 -6.38
CA LEU A 102 -7.67 1.20 -7.73
C LEU A 102 -8.57 0.09 -8.28
N ASP A 103 -8.14 -1.18 -8.20
CA ASP A 103 -8.93 -2.33 -8.65
C ASP A 103 -10.26 -2.47 -7.88
N ARG A 104 -10.26 -2.16 -6.57
CA ARG A 104 -11.50 -2.14 -5.77
C ARG A 104 -12.47 -1.05 -6.22
N ILE A 105 -11.97 0.14 -6.50
CA ILE A 105 -12.79 1.24 -7.03
C ILE A 105 -13.38 0.83 -8.36
N ASP A 106 -12.57 0.33 -9.30
CA ASP A 106 -13.02 -0.10 -10.63
C ASP A 106 -14.12 -1.17 -10.54
N LYS A 107 -14.01 -2.12 -9.61
CA LYS A 107 -15.04 -3.14 -9.34
C LYS A 107 -16.31 -2.57 -8.69
N LYS A 108 -16.17 -1.55 -7.85
CA LYS A 108 -17.30 -0.86 -7.20
C LYS A 108 -18.07 0.03 -8.15
N LEU A 109 -17.39 0.65 -9.11
CA LEU A 109 -18.04 1.51 -10.11
C LEU A 109 -19.17 0.76 -10.84
N LYS A 110 -20.27 1.49 -11.03
CA LYS A 110 -21.45 1.04 -11.77
C LYS A 110 -21.82 2.08 -12.82
N PRO A 111 -22.52 1.65 -13.89
CA PRO A 111 -23.13 2.58 -14.83
C PRO A 111 -23.98 3.63 -14.11
N ARG A 112 -23.88 4.89 -14.55
CA ARG A 112 -24.56 6.04 -13.93
C ARG A 112 -26.07 5.87 -13.79
N ILE A 113 -26.67 5.17 -14.74
CA ILE A 113 -28.10 4.86 -14.72
C ILE A 113 -28.50 4.08 -13.46
N LEU A 114 -27.63 3.20 -12.95
CA LEU A 114 -27.92 2.42 -11.74
C LEU A 114 -27.95 3.29 -10.49
N TYR A 115 -27.05 4.27 -10.38
CA TYR A 115 -27.07 5.21 -9.24
C TYR A 115 -28.33 6.07 -9.27
N ARG A 116 -28.72 6.56 -10.45
CA ARG A 116 -29.94 7.36 -10.64
C ARG A 116 -31.21 6.56 -10.31
N LEU A 117 -31.33 5.35 -10.86
CA LEU A 117 -32.50 4.49 -10.63
C LEU A 117 -32.62 4.01 -9.18
N SER A 118 -31.49 3.81 -8.50
CA SER A 118 -31.50 3.38 -7.10
C SER A 118 -31.62 4.55 -6.11
N PHE A 119 -31.62 5.81 -6.56
CA PHE A 119 -31.65 6.98 -5.68
C PHE A 119 -30.59 6.93 -4.57
N VAL A 120 -29.40 6.39 -4.88
CA VAL A 120 -28.25 6.41 -3.96
C VAL A 120 -27.47 7.70 -4.16
N ASP A 121 -26.95 8.25 -3.08
CA ASP A 121 -25.98 9.34 -3.17
C ASP A 121 -24.65 8.77 -3.67
N ALA A 122 -24.11 9.37 -4.73
CA ALA A 122 -22.89 8.93 -5.37
C ALA A 122 -22.12 10.15 -5.91
N PRO A 123 -20.77 10.17 -5.78
CA PRO A 123 -19.95 11.24 -6.34
C PRO A 123 -20.20 11.42 -7.84
N SER A 124 -20.12 12.66 -8.30
CA SER A 124 -20.26 13.02 -9.72
C SER A 124 -19.17 12.38 -10.59
N GLU A 125 -19.39 12.31 -11.90
CA GLU A 125 -18.42 11.68 -12.82
C GLU A 125 -17.10 12.43 -12.89
N THR A 126 -17.17 13.75 -12.80
CA THR A 126 -16.01 14.62 -12.70
C THR A 126 -15.24 14.37 -11.42
N GLU A 127 -15.90 14.27 -10.26
CA GLU A 127 -15.23 13.95 -8.99
C GLU A 127 -14.51 12.60 -9.03
N ILE A 128 -15.18 11.56 -9.54
CA ILE A 128 -14.58 10.22 -9.66
C ILE A 128 -13.35 10.26 -10.58
N THR A 129 -13.51 10.87 -11.76
CA THR A 129 -12.44 10.92 -12.78
C THR A 129 -11.25 11.71 -12.26
N THR A 130 -11.49 12.87 -11.64
CA THR A 130 -10.43 13.69 -11.03
C THR A 130 -9.70 12.93 -9.94
N ALA A 131 -10.43 12.29 -9.01
CA ALA A 131 -9.80 11.53 -7.92
C ALA A 131 -8.95 10.36 -8.45
N ILE A 132 -9.44 9.59 -9.42
CA ILE A 132 -8.68 8.49 -10.05
C ILE A 132 -7.45 9.03 -10.79
N SER A 133 -7.59 10.13 -11.53
CA SER A 133 -6.49 10.75 -12.26
C SER A 133 -5.41 11.26 -11.30
N SER A 134 -5.78 11.98 -10.25
CA SER A 134 -4.85 12.47 -9.24
C SER A 134 -4.14 11.32 -8.51
N ALA A 135 -4.85 10.25 -8.16
CA ALA A 135 -4.22 9.08 -7.55
C ALA A 135 -3.20 8.41 -8.50
N LYS A 136 -3.54 8.28 -9.79
CA LYS A 136 -2.62 7.73 -10.81
C LYS A 136 -1.38 8.59 -11.00
N GLU A 137 -1.53 9.91 -11.02
CA GLU A 137 -0.40 10.84 -11.07
C GLU A 137 0.54 10.66 -9.87
N LYS A 138 -0.01 10.50 -8.66
CA LYS A 138 0.76 10.26 -7.45
C LYS A 138 1.47 8.90 -7.44
N ILE A 139 0.82 7.85 -7.96
CA ILE A 139 1.46 6.54 -8.17
C ILE A 139 2.64 6.65 -9.15
N GLU A 140 2.44 7.35 -10.26
CA GLU A 140 3.49 7.54 -11.26
C GLU A 140 4.66 8.35 -10.70
N HIS A 141 4.35 9.41 -9.95
CA HIS A 141 5.35 10.15 -9.19
C HIS A 141 6.11 9.23 -8.23
N GLY A 142 5.41 8.39 -7.46
CA GLY A 142 6.05 7.40 -6.58
C GLY A 142 6.98 6.42 -7.30
N ARG A 143 6.64 6.00 -8.52
CA ARG A 143 7.47 5.09 -9.35
C ARG A 143 8.74 5.77 -9.86
N ASN A 144 8.66 7.03 -10.26
CA ASN A 144 9.80 7.77 -10.84
C ASN A 144 10.91 8.08 -9.83
N TYR A 145 10.63 8.07 -8.53
CA TYR A 145 11.61 8.34 -7.47
C TYR A 145 12.28 7.07 -6.88
N LYS A 146 11.88 5.87 -7.32
CA LYS A 146 12.52 4.61 -6.89
C LYS A 146 13.93 4.48 -7.52
N PRO A 147 14.98 4.05 -6.78
CA PRO A 147 15.11 3.89 -5.33
C PRO A 147 15.78 5.10 -4.63
N LYS A 148 16.23 6.11 -5.37
CA LYS A 148 17.10 7.19 -4.86
C LYS A 148 16.47 8.05 -3.76
N ASN A 149 15.13 8.14 -3.69
CA ASN A 149 14.45 8.88 -2.64
C ASN A 149 13.19 8.13 -2.16
N TRP A 150 13.42 7.08 -1.37
CA TRP A 150 12.34 6.21 -0.90
C TRP A 150 11.29 6.96 -0.07
N LYS A 151 11.67 8.02 0.67
CA LYS A 151 10.74 8.80 1.51
C LYS A 151 9.72 9.54 0.64
N GLU A 152 10.18 10.23 -0.39
CA GLU A 152 9.28 10.94 -1.32
C GLU A 152 8.41 9.96 -2.13
N ALA A 153 8.98 8.82 -2.53
CA ALA A 153 8.21 7.78 -3.20
C ALA A 153 7.11 7.20 -2.28
N ALA A 154 7.44 6.85 -1.03
CA ALA A 154 6.48 6.35 -0.04
C ALA A 154 5.39 7.38 0.27
N LYS A 155 5.76 8.66 0.41
CA LYS A 155 4.81 9.77 0.59
C LYS A 155 3.85 9.88 -0.60
N SER A 156 4.36 9.79 -1.83
CA SER A 156 3.53 9.85 -3.04
C SER A 156 2.51 8.70 -3.10
N PHE A 157 2.93 7.48 -2.76
CA PHE A 157 2.00 6.34 -2.65
C PHE A 157 0.98 6.54 -1.53
N LYS A 158 1.39 7.12 -0.40
CA LYS A 158 0.49 7.40 0.72
C LYS A 158 -0.60 8.41 0.33
N GLU A 159 -0.23 9.49 -0.36
CA GLU A 159 -1.18 10.47 -0.88
C GLU A 159 -2.17 9.82 -1.87
N ALA A 160 -1.69 8.94 -2.75
CA ALA A 160 -2.55 8.18 -3.65
C ALA A 160 -3.53 7.27 -2.89
N GLU A 161 -3.03 6.54 -1.88
CA GLU A 161 -3.85 5.68 -1.03
C GLU A 161 -4.97 6.47 -0.35
N ASP A 162 -4.67 7.64 0.22
CA ASP A 162 -5.65 8.44 0.96
C ASP A 162 -6.75 8.99 0.02
N ILE A 163 -6.40 9.41 -1.20
CA ILE A 163 -7.36 9.79 -2.24
C ILE A 163 -8.30 8.62 -2.58
N LEU A 164 -7.73 7.43 -2.82
CA LEU A 164 -8.50 6.25 -3.23
C LEU A 164 -9.39 5.75 -2.09
N LYS A 165 -8.90 5.73 -0.85
CA LYS A 165 -9.71 5.38 0.33
C LYS A 165 -10.90 6.32 0.50
N SER A 166 -10.68 7.62 0.37
CA SER A 166 -11.74 8.63 0.47
C SER A 166 -12.81 8.42 -0.62
N LEU A 167 -12.38 8.17 -1.87
CA LEU A 167 -13.29 7.87 -2.96
C LEU A 167 -14.06 6.57 -2.71
N GLU A 168 -13.38 5.51 -2.26
CA GLU A 168 -14.00 4.21 -1.98
C GLU A 168 -15.09 4.31 -0.91
N GLN A 169 -14.88 5.12 0.14
CA GLN A 169 -15.85 5.34 1.22
C GLN A 169 -17.11 6.08 0.74
N ARG A 170 -16.96 7.00 -0.22
CA ARG A 170 -18.08 7.75 -0.80
C ARG A 170 -18.85 6.97 -1.86
N LEU A 171 -18.27 5.89 -2.40
CA LEU A 171 -18.95 5.07 -3.40
C LEU A 171 -19.98 4.14 -2.75
N PRO A 172 -21.24 4.12 -3.23
CA PRO A 172 -22.25 3.23 -2.70
C PRO A 172 -21.87 1.77 -2.95
N SER A 173 -22.20 0.90 -1.99
CA SER A 173 -21.92 -0.52 -2.13
C SER A 173 -22.80 -1.15 -3.22
N SER A 174 -22.28 -2.17 -3.91
CA SER A 174 -23.07 -2.90 -4.93
C SER A 174 -24.32 -3.54 -4.32
N ASN A 175 -24.27 -3.93 -3.05
CA ASN A 175 -25.41 -4.51 -2.34
C ASN A 175 -26.49 -3.47 -2.06
N GLU A 176 -26.12 -2.25 -1.67
CA GLU A 176 -27.07 -1.16 -1.48
C GLU A 176 -27.82 -0.83 -2.77
N ILE A 177 -27.10 -0.69 -3.88
CA ILE A 177 -27.70 -0.41 -5.20
C ILE A 177 -28.68 -1.52 -5.57
N ARG A 178 -28.27 -2.80 -5.44
CA ARG A 178 -29.13 -3.95 -5.73
C ARG A 178 -30.37 -3.97 -4.85
N TYR A 179 -30.22 -3.76 -3.55
CA TYR A 179 -31.33 -3.74 -2.60
C TYR A 179 -32.35 -2.66 -2.95
N ARG A 180 -31.91 -1.43 -3.24
CA ARG A 180 -32.80 -0.34 -3.63
C ARG A 180 -33.50 -0.59 -4.96
N LEU A 181 -32.80 -1.18 -5.95
CA LEU A 181 -33.43 -1.57 -7.21
C LEU A 181 -34.49 -2.67 -7.02
N VAL A 182 -34.26 -3.64 -6.13
CA VAL A 182 -35.24 -4.67 -5.79
C VAL A 182 -36.46 -4.05 -5.12
N ILE A 183 -36.28 -3.16 -4.14
CA ILE A 183 -37.40 -2.44 -3.51
C ILE A 183 -38.20 -1.69 -4.57
N LEU A 184 -37.52 -0.95 -5.44
CA LEU A 184 -38.18 -0.17 -6.49
C LEU A 184 -38.98 -1.07 -7.44
N GLY A 185 -38.41 -2.21 -7.84
CA GLY A 185 -39.12 -3.22 -8.63
C GLY A 185 -40.36 -3.77 -7.92
N CYS A 186 -40.25 -4.16 -6.65
CA CYS A 186 -41.38 -4.65 -5.85
C CYS A 186 -42.48 -3.59 -5.70
N THR A 187 -42.11 -2.31 -5.49
CA THR A 187 -43.06 -1.20 -5.41
C THR A 187 -43.80 -1.00 -6.73
N ILE A 188 -43.12 -1.05 -7.87
CA ILE A 188 -43.74 -0.96 -9.19
C ILE A 188 -44.72 -2.12 -9.40
N ILE A 189 -44.31 -3.35 -9.07
CA ILE A 189 -45.18 -4.54 -9.18
C ILE A 189 -46.43 -4.39 -8.31
N ALA A 190 -46.28 -3.94 -7.05
CA ALA A 190 -47.40 -3.73 -6.15
C ALA A 190 -48.39 -2.68 -6.67
N LEU A 191 -47.88 -1.58 -7.24
CA LEU A 191 -48.72 -0.53 -7.85
C LEU A 191 -49.48 -1.07 -9.06
N LEU A 192 -48.85 -1.86 -9.93
CA LEU A 192 -49.50 -2.46 -11.11
C LEU A 192 -50.59 -3.45 -10.74
N ILE A 193 -50.38 -4.25 -9.69
CA ILE A 193 -51.42 -5.18 -9.17
C ILE A 193 -52.58 -4.38 -8.58
N GLY A 194 -52.30 -3.35 -7.78
CA GLY A 194 -53.32 -2.52 -7.15
C GLY A 194 -54.21 -1.77 -8.16
N THR A 195 -53.62 -1.21 -9.23
CA THR A 195 -54.38 -0.53 -10.29
C THR A 195 -55.10 -1.50 -11.22
N GLY A 196 -54.52 -2.68 -11.48
CA GLY A 196 -55.17 -3.73 -12.27
C GLY A 196 -56.41 -4.33 -11.59
N ILE A 197 -56.36 -4.57 -10.28
CA ILE A 197 -57.52 -5.06 -9.51
C ILE A 197 -58.61 -3.98 -9.41
N GLY A 198 -58.24 -2.70 -9.28
CA GLY A 198 -59.19 -1.58 -9.25
C GLY A 198 -59.94 -1.33 -10.56
N HIS A 199 -59.54 -1.97 -11.67
CA HIS A 199 -60.27 -1.93 -12.95
C HIS A 199 -61.20 -3.14 -13.16
N PHE A 200 -61.09 -4.18 -12.34
CA PHE A 200 -61.90 -5.39 -12.41
C PHE A 200 -63.06 -5.44 -11.39
N PHE A 201 -63.16 -4.43 -10.52
CA PHE A 201 -64.30 -4.19 -9.61
C PHE A 201 -64.93 -2.84 -9.94
#